data_AF-T1BCF1-F1
#
_entry.id   AF-T1BCF1-F1
#
_cell.length_a   1.000
_cell.length_b   1.000
_cell.length_c   1.000
_cell.angle_alpha   90.00
_cell.angle_beta   90.00
_cell.angle_gamma   90.00
#
_symmetry.space_group_name_H-M   'P 1'
#
loop_
_entity.id
_entity.type
_entity.pdbx_description
1 polymer ?
#
loop_
_entity_poly.entity_id
_entity_poly.type
_entity_poly.pdbx_seq_one_letter_code
_entity_poly.pdbx_strand_id
1 'polypeptide(L)'
;MQRGEVFGLLGANGAGKSTTFRMLCGLLPASSGTLRVAGVDLRTARATARARIGYVSQRFSLYGNLSVAQNLAFFASTYGLGGPRRKARLDWAQREFELAAYLDAGAAELPLGYKQRLALACALMHEPSILFLDEPTSGVDPLARREFWQAHQPSR
;
A
#
# COMPACT_ATOMS: atom_id res chain seq x y z
N MET A 1 5.74 11.98 -13.70
CA MET A 1 4.88 12.21 -12.53
C MET A 1 5.62 13.08 -11.55
N GLN A 2 4.98 14.17 -11.13
CA GLN A 2 5.51 15.03 -10.08
C GLN A 2 5.19 14.44 -8.70
N ARG A 3 5.98 14.78 -7.69
CA ARG A 3 5.73 14.34 -6.31
C ARG A 3 4.41 14.97 -5.83
N GLY A 4 3.51 14.15 -5.31
CA GLY A 4 2.15 14.58 -4.92
C GLY A 4 1.14 14.58 -6.07
N GLU A 5 1.51 14.23 -7.29
CA GLU A 5 0.51 14.11 -8.36
C GLU A 5 -0.35 12.85 -8.16
N VAL A 6 -1.68 12.97 -8.28
CA VAL A 6 -2.59 11.83 -8.36
C VAL A 6 -2.80 11.51 -9.83
N PHE A 7 -2.49 10.27 -10.24
CA PHE A 7 -2.66 9.82 -11.61
C PHE A 7 -3.64 8.66 -11.70
N GLY A 8 -4.65 8.81 -12.56
CA GLY A 8 -5.61 7.74 -12.86
C GLY A 8 -5.24 7.04 -14.17
N LEU A 9 -4.99 5.73 -14.12
CA LEU A 9 -4.91 4.91 -15.33
C LEU A 9 -6.32 4.42 -15.71
N LEU A 10 -6.94 5.08 -16.68
CA LEU A 10 -8.31 4.81 -17.13
C LEU A 10 -8.32 4.01 -18.43
N GLY A 11 -9.28 3.07 -18.57
CA GLY A 11 -9.44 2.22 -19.75
C GLY A 11 -10.46 1.12 -19.51
N ALA A 12 -10.97 0.47 -20.57
CA ALA A 12 -11.94 -0.61 -20.47
C ALA A 12 -11.40 -1.83 -19.67
N ASN A 13 -12.30 -2.71 -19.22
CA ASN A 13 -11.89 -4.00 -18.67
C ASN A 13 -11.10 -4.79 -19.73
N GLY A 14 -9.99 -5.39 -19.32
CA GLY A 14 -9.08 -6.06 -20.26
C GLY A 14 -8.07 -5.15 -20.97
N ALA A 15 -8.11 -3.82 -20.81
CA ALA A 15 -7.14 -2.90 -21.43
C ALA A 15 -5.71 -2.98 -20.87
N GLY A 16 -5.41 -3.94 -19.99
CA GLY A 16 -4.06 -4.15 -19.43
C GLY A 16 -3.69 -3.24 -18.25
N LYS A 17 -4.66 -2.55 -17.61
CA LYS A 17 -4.41 -1.68 -16.45
C LYS A 17 -3.74 -2.41 -15.28
N SER A 18 -4.35 -3.51 -14.82
CA SER A 18 -3.82 -4.30 -13.71
C SER A 18 -2.47 -4.94 -14.06
N THR A 19 -2.28 -5.35 -15.32
CA THR A 19 -0.97 -5.83 -15.81
C THR A 19 0.09 -4.72 -15.71
N THR A 20 -0.27 -3.50 -16.13
CA THR A 20 0.60 -2.33 -16.05
C THR A 20 0.94 -1.97 -14.60
N PHE A 21 -0.04 -1.98 -13.69
CA PHE A 21 0.21 -1.76 -12.26
C PHE A 21 1.10 -2.81 -11.64
N ARG A 22 0.88 -4.10 -11.95
CA ARG A 22 1.78 -5.17 -11.50
C ARG A 22 3.19 -4.97 -12.03
N MET A 23 3.37 -4.51 -13.26
CA MET A 23 4.69 -4.16 -13.78
C MET A 23 5.31 -2.99 -13.04
N LEU A 24 4.58 -1.90 -12.81
CA LEU A 24 5.06 -0.72 -12.07
C LEU A 24 5.35 -1.00 -10.59
N CYS A 25 4.62 -1.93 -9.97
CA CYS A 25 4.92 -2.42 -8.61
C CYS A 25 6.10 -3.41 -8.59
N GLY A 26 6.68 -3.73 -9.75
CA GLY A 26 7.74 -4.72 -9.90
C GLY A 26 7.29 -6.16 -9.60
N LEU A 27 5.99 -6.43 -9.62
CA LEU A 27 5.38 -7.76 -9.40
C LEU A 27 5.36 -8.61 -10.68
N LEU A 28 5.41 -7.97 -11.84
CA LEU A 28 5.48 -8.61 -13.16
C LEU A 28 6.63 -7.97 -13.96
N PRO A 29 7.55 -8.73 -14.58
CA PRO A 29 8.56 -8.13 -15.45
C PRO A 29 7.92 -7.64 -16.76
N ALA A 30 8.44 -6.52 -17.28
CA ALA A 30 8.09 -6.08 -18.63
C ALA A 30 8.78 -6.96 -19.67
N SER A 31 8.06 -7.39 -20.69
CA SER A 31 8.62 -8.19 -21.79
C SER A 31 9.63 -7.40 -22.63
N SER A 32 9.41 -6.09 -22.78
CA SER A 32 10.31 -5.16 -23.48
C SER A 32 10.15 -3.74 -22.94
N GLY A 33 11.04 -2.82 -23.32
CA GLY A 33 11.06 -1.45 -22.83
C GLY A 33 11.69 -1.26 -21.45
N THR A 34 11.53 -0.06 -20.91
CA THR A 34 12.14 0.38 -19.64
C THR A 34 11.08 0.95 -18.71
N LEU A 35 11.12 0.56 -17.44
CA LEU A 35 10.23 1.08 -16.40
C LEU A 35 11.07 1.64 -15.25
N ARG A 36 10.85 2.92 -14.91
CA ARG A 36 11.50 3.59 -13.79
C ARG A 36 10.44 4.06 -12.80
N VAL A 37 10.60 3.70 -11.53
CA VAL A 37 9.68 4.06 -10.45
C VAL A 37 10.48 4.61 -9.28
N ALA A 38 10.05 5.74 -8.70
CA ALA A 38 10.78 6.44 -7.64
C ALA A 38 12.28 6.68 -7.95
N GLY A 39 12.61 6.93 -9.23
CA GLY A 39 13.97 7.17 -9.74
C GLY A 39 14.80 5.92 -10.02
N VAL A 40 14.32 4.71 -9.71
CA VAL A 40 15.04 3.44 -9.90
C VAL A 40 14.46 2.63 -11.05
N ASP A 41 15.34 1.94 -11.78
CA ASP A 41 14.96 1.02 -12.86
C ASP A 41 14.49 -0.31 -12.27
N LEU A 42 13.29 -0.75 -12.66
CA LEU A 42 12.68 -2.00 -12.18
C LEU A 42 13.36 -3.26 -12.71
N ARG A 43 14.23 -3.19 -13.72
CA ARG A 43 14.99 -4.36 -14.18
C ARG A 43 16.16 -4.65 -13.24
N THR A 44 16.81 -3.61 -12.73
CA THR A 44 18.06 -3.71 -11.95
C THR A 44 17.86 -3.55 -10.43
N ALA A 45 16.84 -2.81 -10.00
CA ALA A 45 16.67 -2.40 -8.60
C ALA A 45 15.25 -2.66 -8.04
N ARG A 46 14.68 -3.85 -8.30
CA ARG A 46 13.30 -4.20 -7.87
C ARG A 46 13.08 -4.08 -6.36
N ALA A 47 14.01 -4.56 -5.55
CA ALA A 47 13.85 -4.52 -4.09
C ALA A 47 13.78 -3.07 -3.59
N THR A 48 14.70 -2.21 -4.06
CA THR A 48 14.73 -0.78 -3.75
C THR A 48 13.46 -0.07 -4.21
N ALA A 49 12.95 -0.40 -5.39
CA ALA A 49 11.70 0.18 -5.89
C ALA A 49 10.50 -0.27 -5.05
N ARG A 50 10.38 -1.57 -4.73
CA ARG A 50 9.31 -2.12 -3.89
C ARG A 50 9.27 -1.50 -2.50
N ALA A 51 10.43 -1.24 -1.90
CA ALA A 51 10.52 -0.55 -0.60
C ALA A 51 10.00 0.89 -0.63
N ARG A 52 9.82 1.49 -1.82
CA ARG A 52 9.31 2.85 -2.01
C ARG A 52 7.86 2.89 -2.48
N ILE A 53 7.24 1.73 -2.68
CA ILE A 53 5.91 1.57 -3.26
C ILE A 53 4.98 0.96 -2.20
N GLY A 54 3.85 1.63 -1.97
CA GLY A 54 2.67 1.04 -1.34
C GLY A 54 1.74 0.53 -2.42
N TYR A 55 1.12 -0.63 -2.21
CA TYR A 55 0.20 -1.21 -3.18
C TYR A 55 -1.02 -1.80 -2.48
N VAL A 56 -2.21 -1.36 -2.88
CA VAL A 56 -3.49 -1.92 -2.46
C VAL A 56 -4.12 -2.57 -3.68
N SER A 57 -4.22 -3.91 -3.66
CA SER A 57 -4.82 -4.70 -4.75
C SER A 57 -6.33 -4.91 -4.58
N GLN A 58 -7.02 -5.15 -5.70
CA GLN A 58 -8.47 -5.40 -5.78
C GLN A 58 -8.95 -6.55 -4.87
N ARG A 59 -8.20 -7.67 -4.82
CA ARG A 59 -8.32 -8.66 -3.75
C ARG A 59 -7.30 -8.27 -2.70
N PHE A 60 -7.76 -7.82 -1.54
CA PHE A 60 -6.85 -7.43 -0.46
C PHE A 60 -5.86 -8.57 -0.21
N SER A 61 -4.56 -8.27 -0.22
CA SER A 61 -3.51 -9.25 0.07
C SER A 61 -3.42 -9.57 1.57
N LEU A 62 -4.53 -9.40 2.30
CA LEU A 62 -4.63 -9.66 3.73
C LEU A 62 -4.69 -11.16 3.96
N TYR A 63 -4.01 -11.60 5.00
CA TYR A 63 -4.06 -12.97 5.47
C TYR A 63 -5.32 -13.13 6.32
N GLY A 64 -6.39 -13.65 5.71
CA GLY A 64 -7.72 -13.71 6.32
C GLY A 64 -7.79 -14.52 7.62
N ASN A 65 -6.90 -15.50 7.77
CA ASN A 65 -6.74 -16.33 8.96
C ASN A 65 -5.89 -15.69 10.07
N LEU A 66 -5.27 -14.54 9.80
CA LEU A 66 -4.53 -13.77 10.78
C LEU A 66 -5.40 -12.65 11.33
N SER A 67 -5.18 -12.29 12.59
CA SER A 67 -5.81 -11.12 13.20
C SER A 67 -5.35 -9.82 12.53
N VAL A 68 -6.04 -8.72 12.80
CA VAL A 68 -5.60 -7.37 12.38
C VAL A 68 -4.19 -7.08 12.87
N ALA A 69 -3.90 -7.32 14.15
CA ALA A 69 -2.58 -7.09 14.73
C ALA A 69 -1.51 -7.96 14.06
N GLN A 70 -1.83 -9.23 13.77
CA GLN A 70 -0.92 -10.14 13.08
C GLN A 70 -0.66 -9.73 11.62
N ASN A 71 -1.67 -9.25 10.90
CA ASN A 71 -1.50 -8.70 9.55
C ASN A 71 -0.54 -7.49 9.59
N LEU A 72 -0.80 -6.51 10.46
CA LEU A 72 0.07 -5.34 10.61
C LEU A 72 1.51 -5.76 10.96
N ALA A 73 1.66 -6.67 11.92
CA ALA A 73 2.96 -7.20 12.33
C ALA A 73 3.71 -7.91 11.18
N PHE A 74 2.99 -8.67 10.36
CA PHE A 74 3.54 -9.40 9.21
C PHE A 74 4.04 -8.44 8.13
N PHE A 75 3.21 -7.47 7.73
CA PHE A 75 3.58 -6.49 6.72
C PHE A 75 4.74 -5.61 7.20
N ALA A 76 4.76 -5.22 8.48
CA ALA A 76 5.87 -4.47 9.04
C ALA A 76 7.20 -5.22 8.88
N SER A 77 7.23 -6.52 9.18
CA SER A 77 8.41 -7.36 9.00
C SER A 77 8.77 -7.55 7.52
N THR A 78 7.79 -7.73 6.64
CA THR A 78 7.99 -7.87 5.19
C THR A 78 8.64 -6.63 4.58
N TYR A 79 8.32 -5.45 5.10
CA TYR A 79 8.95 -4.18 4.70
C TYR A 79 10.25 -3.87 5.46
N GLY A 80 10.74 -4.79 6.31
CA GLY A 80 12.00 -4.61 7.04
C GLY A 80 11.92 -3.60 8.19
N LEU A 81 10.72 -3.30 8.72
CA LEU A 81 10.58 -2.45 9.88
C LEU A 81 11.01 -3.21 11.15
N GLY A 82 12.04 -2.72 11.83
CA GLY A 82 12.55 -3.29 13.08
C GLY A 82 12.57 -2.31 14.25
N GLY A 83 12.78 -2.84 15.46
CA GLY A 83 13.06 -2.05 16.66
C GLY A 83 12.01 -0.97 16.99
N PRO A 84 12.44 0.20 17.49
CA PRO A 84 11.54 1.30 17.85
C PRO A 84 10.67 1.79 16.67
N ARG A 85 11.21 1.78 15.45
CA ARG A 85 10.47 2.21 14.25
C ARG A 85 9.30 1.29 13.97
N ARG A 86 9.47 -0.03 14.12
CA ARG A 86 8.38 -1.00 13.97
C ARG A 86 7.23 -0.68 14.93
N LYS A 87 7.54 -0.47 16.21
CA LYS A 87 6.54 -0.12 17.22
C LYS A 87 5.80 1.17 16.85
N ALA A 88 6.53 2.24 16.55
CA ALA A 88 5.93 3.53 16.18
C ALA A 88 5.01 3.43 14.96
N ARG A 89 5.40 2.67 13.92
CA ARG A 89 4.57 2.49 12.72
C ARG A 89 3.36 1.59 12.96
N LEU A 90 3.46 0.60 13.85
CA LEU A 90 2.30 -0.20 14.27
C LEU A 90 1.31 0.67 15.05
N ASP A 91 1.78 1.44 16.03
CA ASP A 91 0.91 2.32 16.84
C ASP A 91 0.24 3.39 15.98
N TRP A 92 0.99 3.97 15.03
CA TRP A 92 0.45 4.87 14.00
C TRP A 92 -0.65 4.20 13.17
N ALA A 93 -0.39 3.00 12.65
CA ALA A 93 -1.35 2.28 11.82
C ALA A 93 -2.65 1.95 12.59
N GLN A 94 -2.54 1.59 13.87
CA GLN A 94 -3.71 1.30 14.69
C GLN A 94 -4.55 2.56 14.96
N ARG A 95 -3.90 3.70 15.18
CA ARG A 95 -4.55 4.97 15.50
C ARG A 95 -5.18 5.64 14.27
N GLU A 96 -4.40 5.88 13.21
CA GLU A 96 -4.89 6.66 12.05
C GLU A 96 -5.94 5.92 11.22
N PHE A 97 -5.90 4.58 11.22
CA PHE A 97 -6.87 3.76 10.51
C PHE A 97 -7.99 3.23 11.42
N GLU A 98 -8.03 3.70 12.67
CA GLU A 98 -9.07 3.38 13.67
C GLU A 98 -9.23 1.85 13.87
N LEU A 99 -8.12 1.11 13.91
CA LEU A 99 -8.12 -0.35 13.96
C LEU A 99 -8.09 -0.92 15.40
N ALA A 100 -7.96 -0.05 16.41
CA ALA A 100 -7.77 -0.46 17.81
C ALA A 100 -8.88 -1.39 18.34
N ALA A 101 -10.13 -1.18 17.94
CA ALA A 101 -11.26 -2.02 18.33
C ALA A 101 -11.27 -3.41 17.67
N TYR A 102 -10.43 -3.66 16.67
CA TYR A 102 -10.44 -4.88 15.86
C TYR A 102 -9.13 -5.66 15.91
N LEU A 103 -8.17 -5.30 16.77
CA LEU A 103 -6.82 -5.89 16.77
C LEU A 103 -6.80 -7.42 16.84
N ASP A 104 -7.71 -7.99 17.62
CA ASP A 104 -7.83 -9.45 17.83
C ASP A 104 -8.78 -10.13 16.85
N ALA A 105 -9.57 -9.36 16.08
CA ALA A 105 -10.50 -9.91 15.10
C ALA A 105 -9.76 -10.47 13.88
N GLY A 106 -10.27 -11.56 13.30
CA GLY A 106 -9.76 -12.12 12.06
C GLY A 106 -9.96 -11.15 10.89
N ALA A 107 -8.94 -10.97 10.04
CA ALA A 107 -9.03 -10.03 8.92
C ALA A 107 -10.15 -10.38 7.92
N ALA A 108 -10.52 -11.66 7.80
CA ALA A 108 -11.65 -12.11 6.97
C ALA A 108 -13.02 -11.68 7.52
N GLU A 109 -13.14 -11.44 8.82
CA GLU A 109 -14.41 -11.14 9.52
C GLU A 109 -14.72 -9.65 9.57
N LEU A 110 -13.72 -8.80 9.27
CA LEU A 110 -13.89 -7.35 9.29
C LEU A 110 -14.98 -6.89 8.31
N PRO A 111 -15.76 -5.86 8.69
CA PRO A 111 -16.57 -5.12 7.73
C PRO A 111 -15.70 -4.60 6.58
N LEU A 112 -16.29 -4.49 5.37
CA LEU A 112 -15.55 -4.12 4.16
C LEU A 112 -14.71 -2.83 4.33
N GLY A 113 -15.26 -1.81 4.98
CA GLY A 113 -14.54 -0.56 5.25
C GLY A 113 -13.30 -0.75 6.16
N TYR A 114 -13.35 -1.70 7.10
CA TYR A 114 -12.21 -2.02 7.95
C TYR A 114 -11.18 -2.91 7.25
N LYS A 115 -11.60 -3.78 6.33
CA LYS A 115 -10.67 -4.49 5.42
C LYS A 115 -9.88 -3.50 4.56
N GLN A 116 -10.56 -2.48 4.06
CA GLN A 116 -9.96 -1.39 3.30
C GLN A 116 -8.96 -0.58 4.12
N ARG A 117 -9.35 -0.19 5.34
CA ARG A 117 -8.48 0.51 6.30
C ARG A 117 -7.23 -0.30 6.65
N LEU A 118 -7.39 -1.59 6.97
CA LEU A 118 -6.27 -2.48 7.25
C LEU A 118 -5.33 -2.62 6.05
N ALA A 119 -5.86 -2.83 4.84
CA ALA A 119 -5.04 -2.93 3.64
C ALA A 119 -4.25 -1.65 3.36
N LEU A 120 -4.88 -0.49 3.55
CA LEU A 120 -4.24 0.80 3.39
C LEU A 120 -3.18 1.06 4.47
N ALA A 121 -3.46 0.69 5.71
CA ALA A 121 -2.49 0.77 6.81
C ALA A 121 -1.23 -0.06 6.51
N CYS A 122 -1.40 -1.31 6.06
CA CYS A 122 -0.31 -2.18 5.63
C CYS A 122 0.48 -1.57 4.47
N ALA A 123 -0.21 -1.00 3.47
CA ALA A 123 0.44 -0.40 2.31
C ALA A 123 1.20 0.90 2.61
N LEU A 124 0.90 1.58 3.72
CA LEU A 124 1.50 2.87 4.09
C LEU A 124 2.47 2.81 5.26
N MET A 125 2.52 1.70 6.01
CA MET A 125 3.30 1.62 7.25
C MET A 125 4.81 1.78 7.04
N HIS A 126 5.33 1.44 5.87
CA HIS A 126 6.74 1.62 5.50
C HIS A 126 7.05 2.97 4.85
N GLU A 127 6.09 3.89 4.87
CA GLU A 127 6.25 5.28 4.39
C GLU A 127 6.66 5.34 2.91
N PRO A 128 5.88 4.70 2.01
CA PRO A 128 6.21 4.66 0.60
C PRO A 128 6.05 6.04 -0.05
N SER A 129 6.95 6.38 -0.95
CA SER A 129 6.88 7.62 -1.75
C SER A 129 5.83 7.59 -2.87
N ILE A 130 5.30 6.40 -3.21
CA ILE A 130 4.29 6.20 -4.26
C ILE A 130 3.28 5.18 -3.75
N LEU A 131 1.99 5.50 -3.86
CA LEU A 131 0.90 4.57 -3.54
C LEU A 131 0.13 4.21 -4.82
N PHE A 132 0.05 2.92 -5.12
CA PHE A 132 -0.80 2.39 -6.19
C PHE A 132 -2.08 1.80 -5.59
N LEU A 133 -3.22 2.18 -6.17
CA LEU A 133 -4.54 1.68 -5.81
C LEU A 133 -5.16 1.00 -7.04
N ASP A 134 -5.28 -0.32 -7.03
CA ASP A 134 -5.94 -1.09 -8.10
C ASP A 134 -7.45 -1.16 -7.79
N GLU A 135 -8.25 -0.41 -8.55
CA GLU A 135 -9.69 -0.22 -8.35
C GLU A 135 -10.10 0.24 -6.93
N PRO A 136 -9.65 1.43 -6.47
CA PRO A 136 -10.12 1.96 -5.21
C PRO A 136 -11.63 2.20 -5.29
N THR A 137 -12.38 1.56 -4.39
CA THR A 137 -13.77 1.96 -4.16
C THR A 137 -13.80 3.42 -3.69
N SER A 138 -14.92 4.12 -3.87
CA SER A 138 -15.10 5.52 -3.48
C SER A 138 -14.78 5.83 -2.01
N GLY A 139 -14.79 4.85 -1.10
CA GLY A 139 -14.41 5.03 0.30
C GLY A 139 -12.90 4.95 0.58
N VAL A 140 -12.14 4.26 -0.27
CA VAL A 140 -10.68 4.09 -0.12
C VAL A 140 -9.94 5.34 -0.57
N ASP A 141 -10.36 5.93 -1.69
CA ASP A 141 -9.66 7.05 -2.32
C ASP A 141 -9.56 8.30 -1.40
N PRO A 142 -10.63 8.78 -0.74
CA PRO A 142 -10.53 9.93 0.16
C PRO A 142 -9.64 9.68 1.38
N LEU A 143 -9.71 8.47 1.96
CA LEU A 143 -8.91 8.07 3.11
C LEU A 143 -7.43 7.92 2.72
N ALA A 144 -7.15 7.18 1.65
CA ALA A 144 -5.81 7.01 1.10
C ALA A 144 -5.18 8.36 0.78
N ARG A 145 -5.94 9.27 0.17
CA ARG A 145 -5.48 10.63 -0.10
C ARG A 145 -5.17 11.37 1.20
N ARG A 146 -6.06 11.41 2.19
CA ARG A 146 -5.77 12.12 3.44
C ARG A 146 -4.47 11.64 4.10
N GLU A 147 -4.33 10.33 4.27
CA GLU A 147 -3.19 9.74 4.98
C GLU A 147 -1.88 9.84 4.19
N PHE A 148 -1.91 9.54 2.89
CA PHE A 148 -0.71 9.61 2.05
C PHE A 148 -0.14 11.03 2.00
N TRP A 149 -1.00 12.04 1.94
CA TRP A 149 -0.59 13.43 1.89
C TRP A 149 -0.11 13.94 3.25
N GLN A 150 -0.76 13.59 4.36
CA GLN A 150 -0.26 13.94 5.70
C GLN A 150 1.12 13.34 5.97
N ALA A 151 1.38 12.11 5.51
CA ALA A 151 2.69 11.48 5.65
C ALA A 151 3.80 12.13 4.79
N HIS A 152 3.45 12.91 3.75
CA HIS A 152 4.39 13.46 2.78
C HIS A 152 4.37 14.99 2.64
N GLN A 153 3.52 15.68 3.39
CA GLN A 153 3.54 17.12 3.51
C GLN A 153 4.84 17.55 4.21
N PRO A 154 5.58 18.54 3.66
CA PRO A 154 6.71 19.10 4.38
C PRO A 154 6.19 19.70 5.68
N SER A 155 6.80 19.31 6.80
CA SER A 155 6.62 19.98 8.10
C SER A 155 6.82 21.47 7.87
N ARG A 156 5.82 22.29 8.21
CA ARG A 156 6.00 23.74 8.28
C ARG A 156 6.95 24.09 9.42
#